data_AF-A0A662VAH1-F1
#
_entry.id   AF-A0A662VAH1-F1
#
_cell.length_a   1.000
_cell.length_b   1.000
_cell.length_c   1.000
_cell.angle_alpha   90.00
_cell.angle_beta   90.00
_cell.angle_gamma   90.00
#
_symmetry.space_group_name_H-M   'P 1'
#
loop_
_entity.id
_entity.type
_entity.pdbx_description
1 polymer ?
#
loop_
_entity_poly.entity_id
_entity_poly.type
_entity_poly.pdbx_seq_one_letter_code
_entity_poly.pdbx_strand_id
1 'polypeptide(L)'
;MVMKVVILAGGAGRRLENLLAGRPKSLINVLGKPLIYYTLISLSKLGLWDIVLVTDKPSYFEEVPAGIPPTLDVKIVKQEKPEVEGALLSAEDYVKNEERFLMLYGSVITDYEAYRSVIDASKYFKFNALAVPEADLTGLETLEIDINNFITKFSSEPKG
;
A
#
# COMPACT_ATOMS: atom_id res chain seq x y z
N MET A 1 -18.12 -0.45 11.13
CA MET A 1 -17.89 0.18 9.81
C MET A 1 -16.82 -0.66 9.13
N VAL A 2 -17.05 -1.13 7.91
CA VAL A 2 -16.02 -1.86 7.14
C VAL A 2 -15.14 -0.81 6.50
N MET A 3 -13.83 -0.82 6.76
CA MET A 3 -12.89 0.18 6.25
C MET A 3 -12.41 -0.23 4.86
N LYS A 4 -12.50 0.70 3.88
CA LYS A 4 -11.94 0.48 2.55
C LYS A 4 -10.42 0.52 2.56
N VAL A 5 -9.82 -0.25 1.67
CA VAL A 5 -8.36 -0.31 1.53
C VAL A 5 -7.96 0.14 0.13
N VAL A 6 -7.00 1.06 0.05
CA VAL A 6 -6.36 1.51 -1.18
C VAL A 6 -4.96 0.93 -1.22
N ILE A 7 -4.65 0.10 -2.22
CA ILE A 7 -3.31 -0.42 -2.45
C ILE A 7 -2.69 0.25 -3.66
N LEU A 8 -1.59 0.97 -3.48
CA LEU A 8 -0.84 1.58 -4.56
C LEU A 8 0.20 0.60 -5.09
N ALA A 9 -0.10 -0.01 -6.24
CA ALA A 9 0.69 -1.06 -6.88
C ALA A 9 1.26 -0.63 -8.24
N GLY A 10 1.35 0.68 -8.48
CA GLY A 10 2.00 1.26 -9.66
C GLY A 10 3.52 1.35 -9.54
N GLY A 11 4.16 1.70 -10.65
CA GLY A 11 5.58 2.09 -10.70
C GLY A 11 6.49 1.04 -11.34
N ALA A 12 7.44 1.54 -12.13
CA ALA A 12 8.22 0.73 -13.09
C ALA A 12 9.25 -0.22 -12.48
N GLY A 13 9.41 -0.26 -11.15
CA GLY A 13 10.29 -1.24 -10.54
C GLY A 13 11.77 -1.19 -10.95
N ARG A 14 12.24 -0.10 -11.56
CA ARG A 14 13.51 0.05 -12.31
C ARG A 14 14.74 -0.68 -11.75
N ARG A 15 14.97 -0.64 -10.43
CA ARG A 15 16.09 -1.36 -9.78
C ARG A 15 16.02 -2.89 -9.92
N LEU A 16 14.83 -3.44 -10.14
CA LEU A 16 14.53 -4.88 -10.25
C LEU A 16 14.03 -5.26 -11.65
N GLU A 17 14.18 -4.38 -12.64
CA GLU A 17 13.59 -4.56 -13.97
C GLU A 17 14.03 -5.87 -14.64
N ASN A 18 15.32 -6.21 -14.53
CA ASN A 18 15.87 -7.48 -15.03
C ASN A 18 15.23 -8.73 -14.41
N LEU A 19 14.78 -8.64 -13.15
CA LEU A 19 14.12 -9.75 -12.45
C LEU A 19 12.62 -9.78 -12.70
N LEU A 20 12.03 -8.64 -13.04
CA LEU A 20 10.59 -8.49 -13.17
C LEU A 20 10.12 -8.52 -14.62
N ALA A 21 11.01 -8.43 -15.61
CA ALA A 21 10.66 -8.40 -17.04
C ALA A 21 9.54 -7.39 -17.34
N GLY A 22 9.63 -6.21 -16.73
CA GLY A 22 8.62 -5.15 -16.86
C GLY A 22 7.36 -5.32 -16.00
N ARG A 23 7.24 -6.39 -15.19
CA ARG A 23 6.14 -6.56 -14.23
C ARG A 23 6.25 -5.55 -13.06
N PRO A 24 5.11 -5.13 -12.48
CA PRO A 24 5.08 -4.38 -11.23
C PRO A 24 5.84 -5.06 -10.09
N LYS A 25 6.51 -4.27 -9.23
CA LYS A 25 7.25 -4.78 -8.06
C LYS A 25 6.39 -5.60 -7.09
N SER A 26 5.12 -5.26 -6.96
CA SER A 26 4.15 -5.97 -6.13
C SER A 26 3.87 -7.41 -6.61
N LEU A 27 4.32 -7.78 -7.81
CA LEU A 27 4.21 -9.13 -8.36
C LEU A 27 5.52 -9.91 -8.30
N ILE A 28 6.55 -9.40 -7.60
CA ILE A 28 7.75 -10.21 -7.34
C ILE A 28 7.35 -11.46 -6.55
N ASN A 29 7.83 -12.63 -6.96
CA ASN A 29 7.55 -13.87 -6.26
C ASN A 29 8.43 -14.00 -5.01
N VAL A 30 7.78 -14.15 -3.86
CA VAL A 30 8.39 -14.48 -2.57
C VAL A 30 7.79 -15.80 -2.11
N LEU A 31 8.63 -16.81 -1.89
CA LEU A 31 8.20 -18.16 -1.49
C LEU A 31 7.09 -18.76 -2.39
N GLY A 32 7.17 -18.53 -3.70
CA GLY A 32 6.24 -19.10 -4.68
C GLY A 32 4.89 -18.37 -4.84
N LYS A 33 4.70 -17.23 -4.17
CA LYS A 33 3.51 -16.37 -4.33
C LYS A 33 3.92 -14.91 -4.63
N PRO A 34 3.14 -14.15 -5.40
CA PRO A 34 3.45 -12.75 -5.67
C PRO A 34 3.37 -11.95 -4.37
N LEU A 35 4.21 -10.93 -4.19
CA LEU A 35 4.31 -10.16 -2.95
C LEU A 35 2.95 -9.63 -2.45
N ILE A 36 2.12 -9.13 -3.37
CA ILE A 36 0.77 -8.63 -3.07
C ILE A 36 -0.15 -9.68 -2.43
N TYR A 37 0.08 -10.98 -2.69
CA TYR A 37 -0.68 -12.07 -2.06
C TYR A 37 -0.60 -12.00 -0.54
N TYR A 38 0.59 -11.75 0.00
CA TYR A 38 0.80 -11.71 1.46
C TYR A 38 0.04 -10.53 2.10
N THR A 39 0.06 -9.37 1.45
CA THR A 39 -0.74 -8.21 1.87
C THR A 39 -2.24 -8.54 1.88
N LEU A 40 -2.74 -9.18 0.82
CA LEU A 40 -4.16 -9.57 0.72
C LEU A 40 -4.56 -10.59 1.80
N ILE A 41 -3.70 -11.57 2.11
CA ILE A 41 -3.94 -12.50 3.21
C ILE A 41 -3.98 -11.79 4.57
N SER A 42 -3.08 -10.83 4.82
CA SER A 42 -3.10 -10.03 6.04
C SER A 42 -4.38 -9.20 6.17
N LEU A 43 -4.86 -8.60 5.08
CA LEU A 43 -6.13 -7.87 5.05
C LEU A 43 -7.33 -8.77 5.31
N SER A 44 -7.35 -9.97 4.72
CA SER A 44 -8.40 -10.97 4.96
C SER A 44 -8.49 -11.37 6.43
N LYS A 45 -7.35 -11.56 7.11
CA LYS A 45 -7.29 -11.85 8.57
C LYS A 45 -7.89 -10.73 9.43
N LEU A 46 -7.86 -9.48 8.94
CA LEU A 46 -8.42 -8.32 9.62
C LEU A 46 -9.90 -8.07 9.31
N GLY A 47 -10.51 -8.87 8.43
CA GLY A 47 -11.87 -8.61 7.98
C GLY A 47 -11.98 -7.44 7.00
N LEU A 48 -10.88 -7.04 6.37
CA LEU A 48 -10.84 -5.94 5.40
C LEU A 48 -10.98 -6.50 3.99
N TRP A 49 -12.18 -6.38 3.45
CA TRP A 49 -12.59 -7.08 2.23
C TRP A 49 -12.74 -6.19 1.00
N ASP A 50 -13.05 -4.91 1.20
CA ASP A 50 -13.29 -3.93 0.13
C ASP A 50 -11.98 -3.22 -0.23
N ILE A 51 -11.38 -3.63 -1.35
CA ILE A 51 -10.02 -3.26 -1.74
C ILE A 51 -10.04 -2.67 -3.15
N VAL A 52 -9.45 -1.49 -3.30
CA VAL A 52 -9.07 -0.94 -4.59
C VAL A 52 -7.54 -1.02 -4.77
N LEU A 53 -7.11 -1.71 -5.82
CA LEU A 53 -5.71 -1.81 -6.22
C LEU A 53 -5.47 -0.88 -7.41
N VAL A 54 -4.67 0.16 -7.21
CA VAL A 54 -4.34 1.15 -8.24
C VAL A 54 -2.99 0.84 -8.87
N THR A 55 -2.91 0.81 -10.19
CA THR A 55 -1.67 0.50 -10.92
C THR A 55 -1.64 1.09 -12.33
N ASP A 56 -0.45 1.42 -12.83
CA ASP A 56 -0.22 1.82 -14.22
C ASP A 56 -0.26 0.62 -15.21
N LYS A 57 -0.31 -0.61 -14.69
CA LYS A 57 -0.21 -1.85 -15.47
C LYS A 57 -1.30 -2.88 -15.08
N PRO A 58 -2.60 -2.54 -15.25
CA PRO A 58 -3.71 -3.33 -14.71
C PRO A 58 -3.78 -4.78 -15.21
N SER A 59 -3.41 -5.04 -16.47
CA SER A 59 -3.45 -6.38 -17.06
C SER A 59 -2.61 -7.41 -16.31
N TYR A 60 -1.54 -6.98 -15.62
CA TYR A 60 -0.71 -7.90 -14.83
C TYR A 60 -1.37 -8.37 -13.53
N PHE A 61 -2.45 -7.72 -13.08
CA PHE A 61 -3.15 -8.05 -11.85
C PHE A 61 -4.42 -8.85 -12.07
N GLU A 62 -4.85 -9.07 -13.32
CA GLU A 62 -6.08 -9.81 -13.64
C GLU A 62 -6.09 -11.25 -13.07
N GLU A 63 -4.92 -11.85 -12.91
CA GLU A 63 -4.76 -13.20 -12.34
C GLU A 63 -4.62 -13.21 -10.82
N VAL A 64 -4.40 -12.06 -10.16
CA VAL A 64 -4.21 -12.00 -8.69
C VAL A 64 -5.40 -12.56 -7.90
N PRO A 65 -6.67 -12.39 -8.34
CA PRO A 65 -7.81 -13.03 -7.69
C PRO A 65 -7.74 -14.57 -7.65
N ALA A 66 -7.00 -15.21 -8.56
CA ALA A 66 -6.85 -16.66 -8.61
C ALA A 66 -5.92 -17.16 -7.51
N GLY A 67 -6.45 -17.30 -6.30
CA GLY A 67 -5.75 -17.90 -5.16
C GLY A 67 -5.88 -17.13 -3.85
N ILE A 68 -6.53 -15.97 -3.85
CA ILE A 68 -6.85 -15.23 -2.62
C ILE A 68 -8.21 -15.69 -2.06
N PRO A 69 -8.50 -15.44 -0.78
CA PRO A 69 -9.79 -15.77 -0.18
C PRO A 69 -10.95 -15.14 -0.99
N PRO A 70 -12.02 -15.89 -1.30
CA PRO A 70 -13.13 -15.41 -2.12
C PRO A 70 -13.94 -14.29 -1.44
N THR A 71 -13.70 -14.04 -0.15
CA THR A 71 -14.27 -12.94 0.61
C THR A 71 -13.64 -11.60 0.28
N LEU A 72 -12.45 -11.56 -0.35
CA LEU A 72 -11.82 -10.31 -0.77
C LEU A 72 -12.42 -9.83 -2.09
N ASP A 73 -12.96 -8.62 -2.09
CA ASP A 73 -13.39 -7.90 -3.28
C ASP A 73 -12.26 -6.95 -3.69
N VAL A 74 -11.47 -7.36 -4.69
CA VAL A 74 -10.31 -6.60 -5.17
C VAL A 74 -10.62 -6.01 -6.53
N LYS A 75 -10.87 -4.69 -6.55
CA LYS A 75 -11.05 -3.97 -7.79
C LYS A 75 -9.74 -3.37 -8.29
N ILE A 76 -9.40 -3.67 -9.54
CA ILE A 76 -8.20 -3.13 -10.18
C ILE A 76 -8.58 -1.82 -10.89
N VAL A 77 -7.84 -0.75 -10.61
CA VAL A 77 -8.03 0.58 -11.19
C VAL A 77 -6.75 1.04 -11.85
N LYS A 78 -6.89 1.59 -13.06
CA LYS A 78 -5.76 2.16 -13.78
C LYS A 78 -5.34 3.48 -13.14
N GLN A 79 -4.05 3.65 -12.92
CA GLN A 79 -3.44 4.91 -12.52
C GLN A 79 -3.38 5.86 -13.73
N GLU A 80 -4.04 7.01 -13.62
CA GLU A 80 -4.10 7.97 -14.74
C GLU A 80 -2.94 8.97 -14.75
N LYS A 81 -2.37 9.30 -13.58
CA LYS A 81 -1.29 10.27 -13.43
C LYS A 81 -0.09 9.66 -12.69
N PRO A 82 1.15 10.08 -12.97
CA PRO A 82 2.33 9.64 -12.24
C PRO A 82 2.27 9.93 -10.74
N GLU A 83 3.24 9.35 -10.02
CA GLU A 83 3.46 9.58 -8.59
C GLU A 83 2.33 9.07 -7.67
N VAL A 84 2.53 9.24 -6.36
CA VAL A 84 1.62 8.75 -5.32
C VAL A 84 0.29 9.52 -5.35
N GLU A 85 0.35 10.84 -5.55
CA GLU A 85 -0.84 11.70 -5.66
C GLU A 85 -1.74 11.23 -6.82
N GLY A 86 -1.17 10.99 -8.00
CA GLY A 86 -1.91 10.53 -9.16
C GLY A 86 -2.57 9.15 -8.94
N ALA A 87 -1.89 8.25 -8.23
CA ALA A 87 -2.46 6.98 -7.85
C ALA A 87 -3.64 7.14 -6.85
N LEU A 88 -3.48 8.02 -5.85
CA LEU A 88 -4.52 8.26 -4.85
C LEU A 88 -5.77 8.92 -5.46
N LEU A 89 -5.59 9.91 -6.34
CA LEU A 89 -6.70 10.53 -7.08
C LEU A 89 -7.44 9.52 -7.96
N SER A 90 -6.75 8.52 -8.51
CA SER A 90 -7.40 7.46 -9.30
C SER A 90 -8.33 6.58 -8.43
N ALA A 91 -8.15 6.57 -7.11
CA ALA A 91 -9.01 5.88 -6.15
C ALA A 91 -10.12 6.77 -5.55
N GLU A 92 -10.22 8.05 -5.91
CA GLU A 92 -11.11 9.03 -5.26
C GLU A 92 -12.57 8.55 -5.19
N ASP A 93 -13.13 8.11 -6.32
CA ASP A 93 -14.52 7.66 -6.40
C ASP A 93 -14.84 6.47 -5.47
N TYR A 94 -13.82 5.69 -5.08
CA TYR A 94 -13.96 4.56 -4.17
C TYR A 94 -14.03 5.00 -2.71
N VAL A 95 -13.26 6.02 -2.34
CA VAL A 95 -13.06 6.41 -0.93
C VAL A 95 -13.71 7.73 -0.54
N LYS A 96 -14.24 8.51 -1.50
CA LYS A 96 -14.81 9.85 -1.24
C LYS A 96 -15.95 9.90 -0.22
N ASN A 97 -16.66 8.79 -0.03
CA ASN A 97 -17.76 8.68 0.92
C ASN A 97 -17.32 8.05 2.26
N GLU A 98 -16.05 7.68 2.39
CA GLU A 98 -15.50 7.10 3.61
C GLU A 98 -14.94 8.20 4.51
N GLU A 99 -15.22 8.12 5.81
CA GLU A 99 -14.58 9.02 6.79
C GLU A 99 -13.08 8.73 6.89
N ARG A 100 -12.70 7.44 6.73
CA ARG A 100 -11.32 6.94 6.82
C ARG A 100 -11.15 5.74 5.89
N PHE A 101 -9.96 5.61 5.31
CA PHE A 101 -9.53 4.43 4.55
C PHE A 101 -8.09 4.08 4.91
N LEU A 102 -7.71 2.82 4.69
CA LEU A 102 -6.34 2.36 4.88
C LEU A 102 -5.59 2.44 3.54
N MET A 103 -4.50 3.20 3.48
CA MET A 103 -3.62 3.25 2.32
C MET A 103 -2.39 2.38 2.54
N LEU A 104 -2.07 1.52 1.56
CA LEU A 104 -0.91 0.63 1.58
C LEU A 104 -0.08 0.79 0.30
N TYR A 105 1.24 0.66 0.43
CA TYR A 105 2.12 0.47 -0.72
C TYR A 105 2.16 -1.02 -1.09
N GLY A 106 1.87 -1.36 -2.34
CA GLY A 106 1.84 -2.76 -2.83
C GLY A 106 3.21 -3.44 -2.85
N SER A 107 4.31 -2.70 -2.62
CA SER A 107 5.66 -3.23 -2.48
C SER A 107 6.11 -3.44 -1.03
N VAL A 108 5.28 -3.08 -0.05
CA VAL A 108 5.59 -3.22 1.38
C VAL A 108 4.77 -4.37 1.94
N ILE A 109 5.45 -5.32 2.56
CA ILE A 109 4.82 -6.42 3.31
C ILE A 109 5.13 -6.27 4.80
N THR A 110 4.12 -6.54 5.61
CA THR A 110 4.25 -6.59 7.06
C THR A 110 3.18 -7.52 7.63
N ASP A 111 3.31 -7.85 8.91
CA ASP A 111 2.31 -8.65 9.61
C ASP A 111 0.99 -7.86 9.79
N TYR A 112 -0.12 -8.58 9.85
CA TYR A 112 -1.44 -7.97 10.01
C TYR A 112 -1.58 -7.16 11.32
N GLU A 113 -0.80 -7.47 12.37
CA GLU A 113 -0.80 -6.68 13.61
C GLU A 113 -0.28 -5.25 13.40
N ALA A 114 0.63 -5.03 12.43
CA ALA A 114 1.09 -3.69 12.10
C ALA A 114 0.00 -2.86 11.42
N TYR A 115 -0.87 -3.48 10.63
CA TYR A 115 -2.05 -2.78 10.09
C TYR A 115 -3.09 -2.55 11.19
N ARG A 116 -3.30 -3.53 12.09
CA ARG A 116 -4.22 -3.40 13.22
C ARG A 116 -3.87 -2.20 14.09
N SER A 117 -2.60 -1.99 14.41
CA SER A 117 -2.17 -0.88 15.27
C SER A 117 -2.52 0.49 14.67
N VAL A 118 -2.33 0.67 13.35
CA VAL A 118 -2.72 1.90 12.63
C VAL A 118 -4.23 2.09 12.63
N ILE A 119 -4.99 1.03 12.40
CA ILE A 119 -6.46 1.06 12.41
C ILE A 119 -6.98 1.43 13.81
N ASP A 120 -6.40 0.86 14.87
CA ASP A 120 -6.80 1.16 16.24
C ASP A 120 -6.46 2.61 16.63
N ALA A 121 -5.28 3.11 16.24
CA ALA A 121 -4.91 4.51 16.45
C ALA A 121 -5.84 5.49 15.71
N SER A 122 -6.38 5.09 14.55
CA SER A 122 -7.33 5.91 13.76
C SER A 122 -8.64 6.24 14.47
N LYS A 123 -8.96 5.53 15.56
CA LYS A 123 -10.11 5.84 16.43
C LYS A 123 -9.90 7.13 17.22
N TYR A 124 -8.64 7.54 17.43
CA TYR A 124 -8.27 8.69 18.24
C TYR A 124 -7.66 9.82 17.42
N PHE A 125 -6.98 9.49 16.32
CA PHE A 125 -6.27 10.47 15.49
C PHE A 125 -6.78 10.45 14.04
N LYS A 126 -6.83 11.64 13.42
CA LYS A 126 -7.30 11.81 12.03
C LYS A 126 -6.33 11.22 11.00
N PHE A 127 -5.04 11.22 11.31
CA PHE A 127 -3.98 10.70 10.45
C PHE A 127 -3.03 9.85 11.28
N ASN A 128 -2.66 8.70 10.75
CA ASN A 128 -1.76 7.75 11.39
C ASN A 128 -0.84 7.20 10.31
N ALA A 129 0.44 7.05 10.63
CA ALA A 129 1.42 6.46 9.74
C ALA A 129 2.17 5.35 10.47
N LEU A 130 2.54 4.31 9.73
CA LEU A 130 3.49 3.30 10.19
C LEU A 130 4.86 3.63 9.60
N ALA A 131 5.85 3.80 10.46
CA ALA A 131 7.23 3.97 10.08
C ALA A 131 8.09 2.84 10.66
N VAL A 132 9.12 2.46 9.91
CA VAL A 132 10.11 1.48 10.34
C VAL A 132 11.42 2.24 10.58
N PRO A 133 12.05 2.11 11.76
CA PRO A 133 13.36 2.71 11.99
C PRO A 133 14.40 2.01 11.11
N GLU A 134 15.19 2.80 10.38
CA GLU A 134 16.25 2.31 9.50
C GLU A 134 17.60 2.90 9.92
N ALA A 135 18.66 2.10 9.77
CA ALA A 135 20.01 2.51 10.14
C ALA A 135 20.62 3.51 9.14
N ASP A 136 20.28 3.37 7.86
CA ASP A 136 20.67 4.29 6.79
C ASP A 136 19.41 4.89 6.16
N LEU A 137 19.30 6.21 6.23
CA LEU A 137 18.15 6.97 5.75
C LEU A 137 18.40 7.60 4.37
N THR A 138 19.58 7.38 3.80
CA THR A 138 20.00 8.00 2.53
C THR A 138 19.03 7.62 1.40
N GLY A 139 18.52 8.63 0.69
CA GLY A 139 17.57 8.46 -0.42
C GLY A 139 16.16 8.04 -0.01
N LEU A 140 15.83 8.10 1.28
CA LEU A 140 14.48 7.81 1.81
C LEU A 140 13.75 9.10 2.20
N GLU A 141 12.43 9.06 2.09
CA GLU A 141 11.58 10.02 2.78
C GLU A 141 11.56 9.64 4.26
N THR A 142 11.85 10.62 5.11
CA THR A 142 11.99 10.43 6.56
C THR A 142 10.93 11.22 7.30
N LEU A 143 10.61 10.78 8.51
CA LEU A 143 9.79 11.52 9.44
C LEU A 143 10.47 11.61 10.80
N GLU A 144 10.22 12.71 11.49
CA GLU A 144 10.65 12.94 12.87
C GLU A 144 9.44 12.79 13.80
N ILE A 145 9.63 12.15 14.95
CA ILE A 145 8.62 12.00 15.98
C ILE A 145 9.09 12.58 17.31
N ASP A 146 8.18 13.11 18.12
CA ASP A 146 8.45 13.51 19.50
C ASP A 146 8.37 12.32 20.48
N ILE A 147 8.63 12.58 21.76
CA ILE A 147 8.56 11.58 22.83
C ILE A 147 7.16 10.97 23.04
N ASN A 148 6.12 11.63 22.53
CA ASN A 148 4.74 11.17 22.60
C ASN A 148 4.30 10.43 21.32
N ASN A 149 5.23 10.17 20.39
CA ASN A 149 5.00 9.56 19.08
C ASN A 149 4.17 10.42 18.10
N PHE A 150 4.16 11.75 18.28
CA PHE A 150 3.58 12.65 17.29
C PHE A 150 4.60 12.99 16.20
N ILE A 151 4.15 12.93 14.94
CA ILE A 151 4.96 13.37 13.80
C ILE A 151 5.14 14.88 13.89
N THR A 152 6.39 15.33 13.97
CA THR A 152 6.76 16.75 14.05
C THR A 152 7.20 17.30 12.69
N LYS A 153 7.73 16.44 11.81
CA LYS A 153 8.26 16.86 10.51
C LYS A 153 8.32 15.70 9.52
N PHE A 154 8.08 16.00 8.25
CA PHE A 154 8.42 15.16 7.10
C PHE A 154 9.60 15.78 6.37
N SER A 155 10.57 14.96 5.95
CA SER A 155 11.71 15.41 5.15
C SER A 155 11.89 14.50 3.94
N SER A 156 11.97 15.08 2.75
CA SER A 156 12.42 14.39 1.55
C SER A 156 13.85 14.83 1.25
N GLU A 157 14.74 13.88 0.95
CA GLU A 157 16.03 14.27 0.36
C GLU A 157 15.79 14.87 -1.02
N PRO A 158 16.49 15.96 -1.40
CA PRO A 158 16.48 16.43 -2.78
C PRO A 158 16.94 15.28 -3.68
N LYS A 159 16.12 14.94 -4.68
CA LYS A 159 16.52 14.01 -5.74
C LYS A 159 17.70 14.67 -6.45
N GLY A 160 18.91 14.20 -6.16
CA GLY A 160 20.16 14.65 -6.78
C GLY A 160 20.18 14.44 -8.29
#